data_AF-A0AAW5SQ96-F1
#
_entry.id   AF-A0AAW5SQ96-F1
#
_cell.length_a   1.000
_cell.length_b   1.000
_cell.length_c   1.000
_cell.angle_alpha   90.00
_cell.angle_beta   90.00
_cell.angle_gamma   90.00
#
_symmetry.space_group_name_H-M   'P 1'
#
loop_
_entity.id
_entity.type
_entity.pdbx_description
1 polymer ?
#
loop_
_entity_poly.entity_id
_entity_poly.type
_entity_poly.pdbx_seq_one_letter_code
_entity_poly.pdbx_strand_id
1 'polypeptide(L)'
;MPKDLEVDPIDLHMSADHMDMHHSDLLAAHSAANSAIEGAQVGWVGASASALQAKFAEWHEATETMADDIAAHGAAFRSAASEYQIRDAEGAAALNDQL
;
A
#
# COMPACT_ATOMS: atom_id res chain seq x y z
N MET A 1 -28.41 -8.56 -14.01
CA MET A 1 -27.17 -8.55 -14.82
C MET A 1 -26.12 -7.84 -13.98
N PRO A 2 -24.87 -8.34 -13.90
CA PRO A 2 -23.80 -7.59 -13.27
C PRO A 2 -23.66 -6.25 -14.02
N LYS A 3 -23.40 -5.16 -13.29
CA LYS A 3 -23.07 -3.89 -13.93
C LYS A 3 -21.75 -4.06 -14.67
N ASP A 4 -21.68 -3.56 -15.90
CA ASP A 4 -20.43 -3.45 -16.61
C ASP A 4 -19.50 -2.54 -15.80
N LEU A 5 -18.28 -3.02 -15.59
CA LEU A 5 -17.27 -2.31 -14.82
C LEU A 5 -16.53 -1.39 -15.80
N GLU A 6 -16.90 -0.11 -15.79
CA GLU A 6 -16.17 0.94 -16.52
C GLU A 6 -14.91 1.27 -15.72
N VAL A 7 -13.76 0.79 -16.17
CA VAL A 7 -12.46 1.04 -15.53
C VAL A 7 -11.57 1.81 -16.50
N ASP A 8 -11.05 2.94 -16.02
CA ASP A 8 -9.99 3.68 -16.71
C ASP A 8 -8.61 3.19 -16.23
N PRO A 9 -7.77 2.59 -17.09
CA PRO A 9 -6.42 2.18 -16.73
C PRO A 9 -5.54 3.33 -16.25
N ILE A 10 -5.79 4.57 -16.67
CA ILE A 10 -5.06 5.75 -16.22
C ILE A 10 -5.36 6.01 -14.73
N ASP A 11 -6.63 5.96 -14.34
CA ASP A 11 -7.03 6.12 -12.93
C ASP A 11 -6.44 5.01 -12.04
N LEU A 12 -6.30 3.80 -12.56
CA LEU A 12 -5.62 2.71 -11.85
C LEU A 12 -4.12 2.99 -11.66
N HIS A 13 -3.43 3.52 -12.68
CA HIS A 13 -2.03 3.93 -12.52
C HIS A 13 -1.88 5.08 -11.52
N MET A 14 -2.75 6.09 -11.58
CA MET A 14 -2.77 7.18 -10.59
C MET A 14 -3.03 6.65 -9.17
N SER A 15 -3.92 5.66 -9.04
CA SER A 15 -4.20 5.02 -7.74
C SER A 15 -2.97 4.26 -7.23
N ALA A 16 -2.21 3.59 -8.11
CA ALA A 16 -0.95 2.96 -7.74
C ALA A 16 0.10 3.98 -7.27
N ASP A 17 0.24 5.10 -7.97
CA ASP A 17 1.17 6.18 -7.59
C ASP A 17 0.79 6.79 -6.23
N HIS A 18 -0.51 6.92 -5.96
CA HIS A 18 -1.00 7.32 -4.64
C HIS A 18 -0.64 6.31 -3.55
N MET A 19 -0.68 5.00 -3.83
CA MET A 19 -0.24 3.99 -2.87
C MET A 19 1.25 4.13 -2.57
N ASP A 20 2.08 4.39 -3.58
CA ASP A 20 3.53 4.58 -3.38
C ASP A 20 3.82 5.83 -2.52
N MET A 21 3.05 6.92 -2.70
CA MET A 21 3.09 8.10 -1.84
C MET A 21 2.67 7.77 -0.40
N HIS A 22 1.52 7.12 -0.19
CA HIS A 22 1.06 6.75 1.15
C HIS A 22 2.02 5.81 1.88
N HIS A 23 2.64 4.88 1.14
CA HIS A 23 3.67 4.00 1.66
C HIS A 23 4.87 4.79 2.17
N SER A 24 5.36 5.75 1.38
CA SER A 24 6.47 6.64 1.77
C SER A 24 6.11 7.47 3.01
N ASP A 25 4.92 8.06 3.04
CA ASP A 25 4.46 8.89 4.16
C ASP A 25 4.33 8.07 5.46
N LEU A 26 3.77 6.86 5.36
CA LEU A 26 3.64 5.94 6.49
C LEU A 26 5.02 5.60 7.07
N LEU A 27 5.96 5.17 6.22
CA LEU A 27 7.31 4.80 6.65
C LEU A 27 8.04 5.98 7.30
N ALA A 28 7.93 7.19 6.72
CA ALA A 28 8.57 8.37 7.28
C ALA A 28 8.01 8.74 8.66
N ALA A 29 6.68 8.75 8.80
CA ALA A 29 6.03 9.08 10.07
C ALA A 29 6.34 8.05 11.16
N HIS A 30 6.29 6.76 10.82
CA HIS A 30 6.56 5.70 11.79
C HIS A 30 8.04 5.59 12.15
N SER A 31 8.96 5.79 11.21
CA SER A 31 10.40 5.85 11.52
C SER A 31 10.70 6.97 12.51
N ALA A 32 10.12 8.16 12.30
CA ALA A 32 10.27 9.28 13.23
C ALA A 32 9.70 8.98 14.63
N ALA A 33 8.50 8.37 14.70
CA ALA A 33 7.90 7.96 15.96
C ALA A 33 8.74 6.89 16.67
N ASN A 34 9.27 5.92 15.92
CA ASN A 34 10.12 4.85 16.43
C ASN A 34 11.39 5.39 17.07
N SER A 35 12.09 6.29 16.37
CA SER A 35 13.28 6.95 16.91
C SER A 35 12.98 7.81 18.15
N ALA A 36 11.82 8.49 18.20
CA ALA A 36 11.42 9.24 19.39
C ALA A 36 11.17 8.32 20.60
N ILE A 37 10.55 7.17 20.38
CA ILE A 37 10.31 6.16 21.43
C ILE A 37 11.63 5.56 21.93
N GLU A 38 12.52 5.16 21.02
CA GLU A 38 13.85 4.64 21.37
C GLU A 38 14.65 5.66 22.20
N GLY A 39 14.61 6.94 21.83
CA GLY A 39 15.25 8.01 22.61
C GLY A 39 14.67 8.19 24.02
N ALA A 40 13.36 7.93 24.18
CA ALA A 40 12.69 8.02 25.48
C ALA A 40 12.89 6.78 26.37
N GLN A 41 13.26 5.62 25.80
CA GLN A 41 13.38 4.35 26.54
C GLN A 41 14.34 4.44 27.73
N VAL A 42 15.40 5.24 27.62
CA VAL A 42 16.41 5.43 28.70
C VAL A 42 15.78 5.94 29.99
N GLY A 43 14.64 6.64 29.91
CA GLY A 43 13.91 7.17 31.07
C GLY A 43 12.87 6.22 31.66
N TRP A 44 12.61 5.07 31.04
CA TRP A 44 11.55 4.16 31.49
C TRP A 44 12.07 3.18 32.54
N VAL A 45 11.34 3.04 33.65
CA VAL A 45 11.71 2.12 34.75
C VAL A 45 10.53 1.28 35.22
N GLY A 46 10.84 0.05 35.68
CA GLY A 46 9.87 -0.85 36.29
C GLY A 46 8.84 -1.45 35.32
N ALA A 47 7.72 -1.93 35.85
CA ALA A 47 6.71 -2.67 35.08
C ALA A 47 6.10 -1.85 33.92
N SER A 48 5.96 -0.54 34.09
CA SER A 48 5.48 0.35 33.04
C SER A 48 6.43 0.40 31.84
N ALA A 49 7.75 0.31 32.07
CA ALA A 49 8.74 0.27 30.99
C ALA A 49 8.56 -0.98 30.13
N SER A 50 8.44 -2.15 30.77
CA SER A 50 8.22 -3.42 30.07
C SER A 50 6.90 -3.41 29.28
N ALA A 51 5.84 -2.83 29.85
CA ALA A 51 4.56 -2.70 29.15
C ALA A 51 4.66 -1.78 27.92
N LEU A 52 5.36 -0.65 28.04
CA LEU A 52 5.58 0.27 26.91
C LEU A 52 6.46 -0.35 25.83
N GLN A 53 7.49 -1.13 26.19
CA GLN A 53 8.30 -1.88 25.22
C GLN A 53 7.49 -2.94 24.47
N ALA A 54 6.60 -3.66 25.17
CA ALA A 54 5.70 -4.60 24.51
C ALA A 54 4.75 -3.90 23.54
N LYS A 55 4.15 -2.77 23.94
CA LYS A 55 3.31 -1.96 23.04
C LYS A 55 4.06 -1.39 21.85
N PHE A 56 5.31 -1.00 22.05
CA PHE A 56 6.16 -0.56 20.97
C PHE A 56 6.41 -1.65 19.93
N ALA A 57 6.68 -2.89 20.38
CA ALA A 57 6.83 -4.03 19.47
C ALA A 57 5.54 -4.33 18.69
N GLU A 58 4.38 -4.32 19.37
CA GLU A 58 3.07 -4.49 18.70
C GLU A 58 2.83 -3.41 17.63
N TRP A 59 3.17 -2.14 17.92
CA TRP A 59 3.03 -1.05 16.96
C TRP A 59 3.98 -1.18 15.78
N HIS A 60 5.20 -1.66 16.01
CA HIS A 60 6.16 -1.90 14.94
C HIS A 60 5.63 -2.95 13.96
N GLU A 61 5.18 -4.10 14.45
CA GLU A 61 4.58 -5.17 13.62
C GLU A 61 3.34 -4.69 12.85
N ALA A 62 2.46 -3.92 13.51
CA ALA A 62 1.29 -3.34 12.84
C ALA A 62 1.68 -2.38 11.71
N THR A 63 2.75 -1.60 11.89
CA THR A 63 3.26 -0.69 10.86
C THR A 63 3.80 -1.45 9.66
N GLU A 64 4.59 -2.51 9.89
CA GLU A 64 5.12 -3.36 8.83
C GLU A 64 3.99 -3.97 8.01
N THR A 65 2.97 -4.50 8.68
CA THR A 65 1.77 -5.06 8.03
C THR A 65 1.06 -4.02 7.16
N MET A 66 0.87 -2.80 7.68
CA MET A 66 0.24 -1.72 6.91
C MET A 66 1.09 -1.29 5.70
N ALA A 67 2.41 -1.25 5.85
CA ALA A 67 3.31 -0.94 4.74
C ALA A 67 3.22 -2.00 3.63
N ASP A 68 3.25 -3.29 4.01
CA ASP A 68 3.11 -4.41 3.09
C ASP A 68 1.76 -4.37 2.36
N ASP A 69 0.67 -4.09 3.07
CA ASP A 69 -0.68 -4.00 2.50
C ASP A 69 -0.79 -2.86 1.47
N ILE A 70 -0.24 -1.68 1.78
CA ILE A 70 -0.23 -0.53 0.84
C ILE A 70 0.58 -0.88 -0.41
N ALA A 71 1.77 -1.49 -0.24
CA ALA A 71 2.60 -1.92 -1.36
C ALA A 71 1.88 -2.96 -2.23
N ALA A 72 1.18 -3.91 -1.60
CA ALA A 72 0.38 -4.92 -2.28
C ALA A 72 -0.79 -4.29 -3.07
N HIS A 73 -1.47 -3.29 -2.51
CA HIS A 73 -2.51 -2.54 -3.23
C HIS A 73 -1.94 -1.79 -4.43
N GLY A 74 -0.79 -1.13 -4.30
CA GLY A 74 -0.12 -0.47 -5.42
C GLY A 74 0.23 -1.46 -6.55
N ALA A 75 0.74 -2.65 -6.20
CA ALA A 75 0.99 -3.71 -7.16
C ALA A 75 -0.29 -4.23 -7.84
N ALA A 76 -1.37 -4.40 -7.07
CA ALA A 76 -2.65 -4.84 -7.60
C ALA A 76 -3.24 -3.84 -8.60
N PHE A 77 -3.18 -2.53 -8.31
CA PHE A 77 -3.61 -1.49 -9.24
C PHE A 77 -2.82 -1.51 -10.55
N ARG A 78 -1.49 -1.67 -10.48
CA ARG A 78 -0.64 -1.82 -11.69
C ARG A 78 -0.98 -3.06 -12.50
N SER A 79 -1.20 -4.20 -11.84
CA SER A 79 -1.61 -5.44 -12.51
C SER A 79 -2.94 -5.26 -13.23
N ALA A 80 -3.94 -4.72 -12.53
CA ALA A 80 -5.25 -4.46 -13.10
C ALA A 80 -5.17 -3.51 -14.31
N ALA A 81 -4.40 -2.42 -14.23
CA ALA A 81 -4.22 -1.49 -15.33
C ALA A 81 -3.65 -2.19 -16.58
N SER A 82 -2.63 -3.02 -16.39
CA SER A 82 -2.03 -3.81 -17.47
C SER A 82 -3.02 -4.81 -18.07
N GLU A 83 -3.81 -5.49 -17.25
CA GLU A 83 -4.80 -6.48 -17.71
C GLU A 83 -5.91 -5.82 -18.55
N TYR A 84 -6.38 -4.63 -18.14
CA TYR A 84 -7.36 -3.88 -18.93
C TYR A 84 -6.79 -3.45 -20.28
N GLN A 85 -5.57 -2.93 -20.33
CA GLN A 85 -4.93 -2.51 -21.58
C GLN A 85 -4.72 -3.69 -22.54
N ILE A 86 -4.30 -4.86 -22.03
CA ILE A 86 -4.14 -6.07 -22.85
C ILE A 86 -5.48 -6.50 -23.43
N ARG A 87 -6.54 -6.57 -22.62
CA ARG A 87 -7.87 -6.98 -23.08
C ARG A 87 -8.45 -6.02 -24.11
N ASP A 88 -8.25 -4.72 -23.94
CA ASP A 88 -8.68 -3.71 -24.90
C ASP A 88 -7.96 -3.87 -26.25
N ALA A 89 -6.64 -4.07 -26.22
CA ALA A 89 -5.84 -4.30 -27.43
C ALA A 89 -6.22 -5.60 -28.15
N GLU A 90 -6.45 -6.70 -27.42
CA GLU A 90 -6.92 -7.97 -27.97
C GLU A 90 -8.31 -7.83 -28.61
N GLY A 91 -9.22 -7.10 -27.94
CA GLY A 91 -10.55 -6.80 -28.47
C GLY A 91 -10.50 -5.97 -29.76
N ALA A 92 -9.66 -4.94 -29.80
CA ALA A 92 -9.45 -4.10 -30.98
C ALA A 92 -8.88 -4.89 -32.16
N ALA A 93 -7.90 -5.76 -31.92
CA ALA A 93 -7.32 -6.63 -32.94
C ALA A 93 -8.37 -7.60 -33.51
N ALA A 94 -9.17 -8.25 -32.65
CA ALA A 94 -10.22 -9.17 -33.09
C ALA A 94 -11.30 -8.49 -33.93
N LEU A 95 -11.65 -7.23 -33.64
CA LEU A 95 -12.57 -6.43 -34.46
C LEU A 95 -11.96 -6.06 -35.82
N ASN A 96 -10.67 -5.73 -35.85
CA ASN A 96 -9.97 -5.41 -37.09
C ASN A 96 -9.85 -6.63 -38.04
N ASP A 97 -9.71 -7.84 -37.49
CA ASP A 97 -9.65 -9.09 -38.26
C ASP A 97 -11.01 -9.53 -38.86
N GLN A 98 -12.10 -8.88 -38.47
CA GLN A 98 -13.46 -9.16 -38.97
C GLN A 98 -13.93 -8.22 -40.09
N LEU A 99 -13.11 -7.23 -40.47
CA LEU A 99 -13.37 -6.24 -41.53
C LEU A 99 -12.56 -6.53 -42.79
#